data_AF-A0A1M7AXK0-F1
#
_entry.id   AF-A0A1M7AXK0-F1
#
_cell.length_a   1.000
_cell.length_b   1.000
_cell.length_c   1.000
_cell.angle_alpha   90.00
_cell.angle_beta   90.00
_cell.angle_gamma   90.00
#
_symmetry.space_group_name_H-M   'P 1'
#
loop_
_entity.id
_entity.type
_entity.pdbx_description
1 polymer ?
#
loop_
_entity_poly.entity_id
_entity_poly.type
_entity_poly.pdbx_seq_one_letter_code
_entity_poly.pdbx_strand_id
1 'polypeptide(L)'
;MIDWTLTLLIFLFPLAYSPGPGNMVFAANGARFGMLRTVPASAGYHAATWLVTLAIGYGFATGLSRLPSLMMGLQWAGAAWLLYLAWGFLRAGRVGVTPEARPLGAGGGVLLLVLNPKAYMIIALMFSQFLPGAPGGPVMSVIWITTLFTLNNLLAFTIWTAAGVRLARAFGREDQARRLNAGFGLALAGAALWLMLG
;
A
#
# COMPACT_ATOMS: atom_id res chain seq x y z
N MET A 1 -12.69 21.56 14.61
CA MET A 1 -12.76 20.39 13.68
C MET A 1 -11.77 20.50 12.53
N ILE A 2 -11.61 21.68 11.91
CA ILE A 2 -10.66 21.89 10.81
C ILE A 2 -9.21 21.69 11.29
N ASP A 3 -8.80 22.34 12.38
CA ASP A 3 -7.40 22.26 12.88
C ASP A 3 -6.98 20.82 13.19
N TRP A 4 -7.85 20.08 13.88
CA TRP A 4 -7.64 18.67 14.19
C TRP A 4 -7.49 17.81 12.92
N THR A 5 -8.30 18.08 11.89
CA THR A 5 -8.25 17.35 10.61
C THR A 5 -6.95 17.65 9.87
N LEU A 6 -6.49 18.90 9.89
CA LEU A 6 -5.19 19.27 9.33
C LEU A 6 -4.04 18.59 10.07
N THR A 7 -4.07 18.53 11.41
CA THR A 7 -3.05 17.82 12.18
C THR A 7 -3.00 16.33 11.82
N LEU A 8 -4.16 15.69 11.64
CA LEU A 8 -4.24 14.29 11.19
C LEU A 8 -3.62 14.12 9.79
N LEU A 9 -3.94 14.99 8.84
CA LEU A 9 -3.39 14.91 7.48
C LEU A 9 -1.87 15.13 7.45
N ILE A 10 -1.35 16.08 8.24
CA ILE A 10 0.09 16.32 8.39
C ILE A 10 0.78 15.09 8.99
N PHE A 11 0.19 14.47 10.01
CA PHE A 11 0.70 13.23 10.60
C PHE A 11 0.75 12.08 9.58
N LEU A 12 -0.30 11.95 8.77
CA LEU A 12 -0.39 10.88 7.76
C LEU A 12 0.53 11.11 6.56
N PHE A 13 0.97 12.33 6.28
CA PHE A 13 1.75 12.67 5.10
C PHE A 13 3.05 11.84 4.95
N PRO A 14 4.00 11.83 5.91
CA PRO A 14 5.21 11.02 5.77
C PRO A 14 4.93 9.51 5.73
N LEU A 15 3.87 9.06 6.39
CA LEU A 15 3.52 7.64 6.53
C LEU A 15 2.88 7.09 5.24
N ALA A 16 1.97 7.84 4.63
CA ALA A 16 1.22 7.42 3.45
C ALA A 16 1.97 7.65 2.14
N TYR A 17 2.79 8.71 2.04
CA TYR A 17 3.44 9.10 0.78
C TYR A 17 4.87 8.54 0.64
N SER A 18 5.46 8.02 1.73
CA SER A 18 6.77 7.37 1.69
C SER A 18 6.78 6.15 0.73
N PRO A 19 7.94 5.83 0.12
CA PRO A 19 8.11 4.68 -0.78
C PRO A 19 8.01 3.35 -0.01
N GLY A 20 6.81 2.96 0.40
CA GLY A 20 6.53 1.67 1.01
C GLY A 20 6.15 0.60 -0.01
N PRO A 21 6.02 -0.66 0.42
CA PRO A 21 5.70 -1.78 -0.47
C PRO A 21 4.43 -1.55 -1.31
N GLY A 22 3.35 -1.09 -0.68
CA GLY A 22 2.08 -0.81 -1.39
C GLY A 22 2.24 0.25 -2.49
N ASN A 23 2.86 1.39 -2.16
CA ASN A 23 3.14 2.47 -3.12
C ASN A 23 4.01 2.00 -4.28
N MET A 24 5.06 1.20 -4.01
CA MET A 24 5.94 0.64 -5.02
C MET A 24 5.20 -0.32 -5.96
N VAL A 25 4.31 -1.17 -5.43
CA VAL A 25 3.49 -2.07 -6.26
C VAL A 25 2.60 -1.27 -7.21
N PHE A 26 1.96 -0.19 -6.73
CA PHE A 26 1.11 0.67 -7.57
C PHE A 26 1.91 1.46 -8.60
N ALA A 27 3.09 1.96 -8.24
CA ALA A 27 4.01 2.58 -9.20
C ALA A 27 4.43 1.61 -10.29
N ALA A 28 4.80 0.38 -9.92
CA ALA A 28 5.24 -0.64 -10.86
C ALA A 28 4.08 -1.15 -11.75
N ASN A 29 2.87 -1.29 -11.19
CA ASN A 29 1.66 -1.62 -11.96
C ASN A 29 1.28 -0.48 -12.93
N GLY A 30 1.38 0.78 -12.48
CA GLY A 30 1.19 1.96 -13.33
C GLY A 30 2.21 2.05 -14.46
N ALA A 31 3.49 1.83 -14.17
CA ALA A 31 4.56 1.80 -15.17
C ALA A 31 4.31 0.74 -16.26
N ARG A 32 3.81 -0.44 -15.88
CA ARG A 32 3.63 -1.57 -16.79
C ARG A 32 2.32 -1.54 -17.57
N PHE A 33 1.24 -1.09 -16.94
CA PHE A 33 -0.12 -1.24 -17.49
C PHE A 33 -0.88 0.08 -17.68
N GLY A 34 -0.35 1.20 -17.18
CA GLY A 34 -1.01 2.50 -17.21
C GLY A 34 -1.98 2.73 -16.04
N MET A 35 -2.48 3.97 -15.96
CA MET A 35 -3.38 4.39 -14.88
C MET A 35 -4.70 3.63 -14.88
N LEU A 36 -5.38 3.56 -16.03
CA LEU A 36 -6.72 2.96 -16.14
C LEU A 36 -6.75 1.48 -15.74
N ARG A 37 -5.72 0.72 -16.11
CA ARG A 37 -5.61 -0.71 -15.75
C ARG A 37 -5.25 -0.94 -14.27
N THR A 38 -4.90 0.11 -13.53
CA THR A 38 -4.61 0.04 -12.09
C THR A 38 -5.84 0.36 -11.23
N VAL A 39 -6.90 0.93 -11.81
CA VAL A 39 -8.13 1.30 -11.10
C VAL A 39 -8.78 0.12 -10.36
N PRO A 40 -8.92 -1.09 -10.93
CA PRO A 40 -9.52 -2.21 -10.21
C PRO A 40 -8.75 -2.58 -8.93
N ALA A 41 -7.41 -2.68 -9.01
CA ALA A 41 -6.58 -2.92 -7.83
C ALA A 41 -6.72 -1.79 -6.81
N SER A 42 -6.75 -0.53 -7.25
CA SER A 42 -6.94 0.61 -6.37
C SER A 42 -8.26 0.50 -5.61
N ALA A 43 -9.37 0.25 -6.32
CA ALA A 43 -10.69 0.11 -5.71
C ALA A 43 -10.71 -1.00 -4.66
N GLY A 44 -10.16 -2.18 -4.99
CA GLY A 44 -10.08 -3.31 -4.05
C GLY A 44 -9.23 -2.99 -2.82
N TYR A 45 -8.05 -2.40 -3.00
CA TYR A 45 -7.17 -2.00 -1.91
C TYR A 45 -7.85 -1.02 -0.96
N HIS A 46 -8.52 0.01 -1.50
CA HIS A 46 -9.11 1.08 -0.69
C HIS A 46 -10.42 0.66 -0.03
N ALA A 47 -11.23 -0.19 -0.67
CA ALA A 47 -12.37 -0.82 -0.03
C ALA A 47 -11.95 -1.68 1.17
N ALA A 48 -10.92 -2.51 0.99
CA ALA A 48 -10.34 -3.28 2.08
C ALA A 48 -9.74 -2.36 3.16
N THR A 49 -9.12 -1.24 2.76
CA THR A 49 -8.48 -0.29 3.69
C THR A 49 -9.52 0.30 4.61
N TRP A 50 -10.63 0.75 4.04
CA TRP A 50 -11.73 1.31 4.79
C TRP A 50 -12.33 0.28 5.78
N LEU A 51 -12.58 -0.95 5.32
CA LEU A 51 -13.14 -2.02 6.16
C LEU A 51 -12.21 -2.44 7.30
N VAL A 52 -10.92 -2.68 7.01
CA VAL A 52 -9.92 -3.08 8.01
C VAL A 52 -9.67 -1.96 9.02
N THR A 53 -9.61 -0.71 8.55
CA THR A 53 -9.43 0.46 9.42
C THR A 53 -10.63 0.65 10.34
N LEU A 54 -11.85 0.47 9.85
CA LEU A 54 -13.05 0.50 10.68
C LEU A 54 -13.04 -0.59 11.75
N ALA A 55 -12.72 -1.84 11.36
CA ALA A 55 -12.65 -2.95 12.30
C ALA A 55 -11.66 -2.64 13.42
N ILE A 56 -10.46 -2.13 13.07
CA ILE A 56 -9.45 -1.72 14.05
C ILE A 56 -9.96 -0.58 14.94
N GLY A 57 -10.57 0.46 14.37
CA GLY A 57 -11.08 1.61 15.10
C GLY A 57 -12.16 1.27 16.12
N TYR A 58 -12.99 0.26 15.85
CA TYR A 58 -13.98 -0.27 16.80
C TYR A 58 -13.39 -1.24 17.84
N GLY A 59 -12.06 -1.39 17.89
CA GLY A 59 -11.37 -2.12 18.95
C GLY A 59 -10.81 -3.48 18.53
N PHE A 60 -10.91 -3.89 17.26
CA PHE A 60 -10.29 -5.14 16.78
C PHE A 60 -8.77 -5.16 17.02
N ALA A 61 -8.09 -4.01 17.00
CA ALA A 61 -6.66 -3.92 17.30
C ALA A 61 -6.30 -4.34 18.72
N THR A 62 -7.20 -4.20 19.71
CA THR A 62 -6.97 -4.69 21.07
C THR A 62 -7.00 -6.22 21.17
N GLY A 63 -7.72 -6.88 20.26
CA GLY A 63 -7.66 -8.33 20.09
C GLY A 63 -6.41 -8.77 19.33
N LEU A 64 -6.01 -7.98 18.32
CA LEU A 64 -4.85 -8.26 17.48
C LEU A 64 -3.52 -8.15 18.25
N SER A 65 -3.40 -7.20 19.18
CA SER A 65 -2.23 -7.05 20.06
C SER A 65 -2.04 -8.24 21.01
N ARG A 66 -3.10 -9.02 21.26
CA ARG A 66 -3.05 -10.27 22.05
C ARG A 66 -2.64 -11.48 21.21
N LEU A 67 -2.47 -11.33 19.89
CA LEU A 67 -2.09 -12.39 18.95
C LEU A 67 -0.80 -12.03 18.20
N PRO A 68 0.36 -11.90 18.90
CA PRO A 68 1.63 -11.55 18.25
C PRO A 68 2.02 -12.54 17.14
N SER A 69 1.66 -13.82 17.28
CA SER A 69 1.88 -14.86 16.26
C SER A 69 1.15 -14.57 14.94
N LEU A 70 -0.05 -13.97 15.00
CA LEU A 70 -0.83 -13.61 13.81
C LEU A 70 -0.17 -12.43 13.07
N MET A 71 0.33 -11.44 13.81
CA MET A 71 1.06 -10.31 13.23
C MET A 71 2.36 -10.76 12.57
N MET A 72 3.10 -11.65 13.24
CA MET A 72 4.28 -12.26 12.66
C MET A 72 3.92 -13.10 11.42
N GLY A 73 2.82 -13.85 11.44
CA GLY A 73 2.32 -14.58 10.29
C GLY A 73 1.98 -13.67 9.09
N LEU A 74 1.28 -12.56 9.33
CA LEU A 74 0.98 -11.57 8.28
C LEU A 74 2.25 -10.90 7.73
N GLN A 75 3.24 -10.64 8.59
CA GLN A 75 4.53 -10.09 8.19
C GLN A 75 5.26 -11.05 7.24
N TRP A 76 5.41 -12.33 7.61
CA TRP A 76 6.04 -13.32 6.75
C TRP A 76 5.25 -13.56 5.44
N ALA A 77 3.92 -13.65 5.51
CA ALA A 77 3.08 -13.79 4.33
C ALA A 77 3.17 -12.57 3.40
N GLY A 78 3.23 -11.36 3.96
CA GLY A 78 3.48 -10.12 3.24
C GLY A 78 4.82 -10.08 2.56
N ALA A 79 5.89 -10.46 3.26
CA ALA A 79 7.21 -10.53 2.69
C ALA A 79 7.27 -11.53 1.53
N ALA A 80 6.67 -12.73 1.69
CA ALA A 80 6.59 -13.74 0.64
C ALA A 80 5.83 -13.23 -0.60
N TRP A 81 4.71 -12.54 -0.40
CA TRP A 81 3.93 -11.94 -1.48
C TRP A 81 4.70 -10.83 -2.22
N LEU A 82 5.40 -9.97 -1.49
CA LEU A 82 6.24 -8.93 -2.09
C LEU A 82 7.41 -9.53 -2.87
N LEU A 83 8.04 -10.60 -2.36
CA LEU A 83 9.07 -11.33 -3.10
C LEU A 83 8.51 -11.98 -4.36
N TYR A 84 7.29 -12.53 -4.31
CA TYR A 84 6.59 -13.05 -5.50
C TYR A 84 6.38 -11.96 -6.56
N LEU A 85 5.92 -10.77 -6.16
CA LEU A 85 5.77 -9.62 -7.06
C LEU A 85 7.13 -9.14 -7.59
N ALA A 86 8.13 -9.01 -6.72
CA ALA A 86 9.50 -8.64 -7.06
C ALA A 86 10.07 -9.57 -8.13
N TRP A 87 9.89 -10.88 -7.96
CA TRP A 87 10.29 -11.88 -8.95
C TRP A 87 9.62 -11.70 -10.31
N GLY A 88 8.33 -11.33 -10.32
CA GLY A 88 7.61 -10.97 -11.54
C GLY A 88 8.23 -9.78 -12.28
N PHE A 89 8.64 -8.74 -11.55
CA PHE A 89 9.30 -7.56 -12.11
C PHE A 89 10.73 -7.86 -12.59
N LEU A 90 11.51 -8.60 -11.81
CA LEU A 90 12.86 -9.02 -12.19
C LEU A 90 12.85 -9.89 -13.45
N ARG A 91 11.89 -10.83 -13.58
CA ARG A 91 11.75 -11.66 -14.80
C ARG A 91 11.36 -10.84 -16.03
N ALA A 92 10.51 -9.82 -15.89
CA ALA A 92 10.14 -8.93 -16.99
C ALA A 92 11.32 -8.07 -17.49
N GLY A 93 12.41 -7.97 -16.73
CA GLY A 93 13.65 -7.32 -17.15
C GLY A 93 14.62 -8.22 -17.93
N ARG A 94 14.38 -9.53 -18.03
CA ARG A 94 15.29 -10.49 -18.67
C ARG A 94 15.06 -10.58 -20.18
N VAL A 95 16.14 -10.75 -20.94
CA VAL A 95 16.11 -10.95 -22.40
C VAL A 95 15.49 -12.31 -22.74
N GLY A 96 14.59 -12.34 -23.73
CA GLY A 96 13.98 -13.57 -24.25
C GLY A 96 12.80 -14.12 -23.44
N VAL A 97 12.35 -13.43 -22.39
CA VAL A 97 11.15 -13.78 -21.63
C VAL A 97 10.05 -12.78 -21.97
N THR A 98 8.94 -13.25 -22.55
CA THR A 98 7.68 -12.50 -22.70
C THR A 98 6.65 -13.09 -21.73
N PRO A 99 6.66 -12.70 -20.44
CA PRO A 99 5.63 -13.19 -19.53
C PRO A 99 4.28 -12.60 -19.95
N GLU A 100 3.23 -13.41 -20.02
CA GLU A 100 1.84 -12.90 -20.04
C GLU A 100 1.61 -12.04 -18.79
N ALA A 101 1.74 -10.74 -18.98
CA ALA A 101 1.64 -9.75 -17.93
C ALA A 101 0.18 -9.34 -17.77
N ARG A 102 -0.46 -9.67 -16.64
CA ARG A 102 -1.82 -9.20 -16.36
C ARG A 102 -1.78 -8.11 -15.28
N PRO A 103 -2.58 -7.04 -15.44
CA PRO A 103 -2.71 -6.03 -14.39
C PRO A 103 -3.32 -6.64 -13.13
N LEU A 104 -2.94 -6.09 -11.97
CA LEU A 104 -3.60 -6.46 -10.72
C LEU A 104 -5.09 -6.11 -10.78
N GLY A 105 -5.93 -7.11 -10.53
CA GLY A 105 -7.37 -6.91 -10.33
C GLY A 105 -7.71 -6.46 -8.91
N ALA A 106 -9.01 -6.26 -8.63
CA ALA A 106 -9.49 -5.86 -7.32
C ALA A 106 -9.06 -6.81 -6.19
N GLY A 107 -9.15 -8.13 -6.41
CA GLY A 107 -8.69 -9.13 -5.44
C GLY A 107 -7.19 -9.03 -5.13
N GLY A 108 -6.36 -8.67 -6.13
CA GLY A 108 -4.94 -8.40 -5.92
C GLY A 108 -4.70 -7.17 -5.04
N GLY A 109 -5.54 -6.13 -5.19
CA GLY A 109 -5.53 -4.97 -4.31
C GLY A 109 -5.94 -5.28 -2.87
N VAL A 110 -7.00 -6.08 -2.69
CA VAL A 110 -7.43 -6.56 -1.36
C VAL A 110 -6.31 -7.35 -0.68
N LEU A 111 -5.74 -8.32 -1.39
CA LEU A 111 -4.67 -9.16 -0.86
C LEU A 111 -3.43 -8.32 -0.51
N LEU A 112 -3.10 -7.34 -1.35
CA LEU A 112 -1.99 -6.42 -1.07
C LEU A 112 -2.18 -5.66 0.24
N LEU A 113 -3.38 -5.17 0.56
CA LEU A 113 -3.62 -4.55 1.85
C LEU A 113 -3.51 -5.56 2.99
N VAL A 114 -4.19 -6.69 2.88
CA VAL A 114 -4.25 -7.70 3.96
C VAL A 114 -2.85 -8.17 4.35
N LEU A 115 -1.96 -8.25 3.37
CA LEU A 115 -0.58 -8.66 3.54
C LEU A 115 0.40 -7.47 3.74
N ASN A 116 -0.10 -6.25 3.99
CA ASN A 116 0.72 -5.06 4.19
C ASN A 116 0.78 -4.65 5.67
N PRO A 117 1.68 -5.22 6.49
CA PRO A 117 1.80 -4.88 7.91
C PRO A 117 2.07 -3.39 8.17
N LYS A 118 2.71 -2.67 7.23
CA LYS A 118 2.89 -1.21 7.33
C LYS A 118 1.54 -0.49 7.43
N ALA A 119 0.52 -0.95 6.70
CA ALA A 119 -0.82 -0.36 6.80
C ALA A 119 -1.40 -0.52 8.21
N TYR A 120 -1.31 -1.72 8.79
CA TYR A 120 -1.78 -2.01 10.15
C TYR A 120 -1.06 -1.17 11.21
N MET A 121 0.27 -1.00 11.09
CA MET A 121 1.05 -0.15 11.99
C MET A 121 0.60 1.31 11.93
N ILE A 122 0.40 1.87 10.72
CA ILE A 122 -0.07 3.24 10.55
C ILE A 122 -1.46 3.41 11.12
N ILE A 123 -2.37 2.47 10.86
CA ILE A 123 -3.75 2.50 11.38
C ILE A 123 -3.74 2.50 12.92
N ALA A 124 -2.95 1.62 13.54
CA ALA A 124 -2.84 1.54 14.99
C ALA A 124 -2.30 2.85 15.61
N LEU A 125 -1.20 3.38 15.06
CA LEU A 125 -0.59 4.64 15.50
C LEU A 125 -1.54 5.84 15.32
N MET A 126 -2.25 5.87 14.19
CA MET A 126 -3.24 6.91 13.91
C MET A 126 -4.37 6.89 14.95
N PHE A 127 -4.98 5.73 15.21
CA PHE A 127 -6.05 5.66 16.20
C PHE A 127 -5.56 5.93 17.62
N SER A 128 -4.37 5.44 18.02
CA SER A 128 -3.84 5.71 19.36
C SER A 128 -3.61 7.20 19.60
N GLN A 129 -3.17 7.93 18.57
CA GLN A 129 -2.85 9.35 18.69
C GLN A 129 -4.09 10.25 18.56
N PHE A 130 -5.02 9.92 17.66
CA PHE A 130 -6.08 10.85 17.27
C PHE A 130 -7.46 10.51 17.84
N LEU A 131 -7.76 9.24 18.14
CA LEU A 131 -9.08 8.85 18.64
C LEU A 131 -9.42 9.47 20.01
N PRO A 132 -8.51 9.52 21.02
CA PRO A 132 -8.83 10.06 22.34
C PRO A 132 -9.23 11.55 22.35
N GLY A 133 -8.75 12.33 21.38
CA GLY A 133 -9.02 13.77 21.26
C GLY A 133 -9.92 14.15 20.09
N ALA A 134 -10.59 13.18 19.47
CA ALA A 134 -11.40 13.43 18.29
C ALA A 134 -12.68 14.23 18.64
N PRO A 135 -13.03 15.28 17.89
CA PRO A 135 -14.26 16.02 18.11
C PRO A 135 -15.48 15.16 17.69
N GLY A 136 -16.38 14.87 18.63
CA GLY A 136 -17.61 14.10 18.40
C GLY A 136 -17.71 12.83 19.23
N GLY A 137 -18.76 12.04 18.98
CA GLY A 137 -18.94 10.73 19.63
C GLY A 137 -18.02 9.66 19.04
N PRO A 138 -17.64 8.63 19.83
CA PRO A 138 -16.61 7.65 19.45
C PRO A 138 -16.90 6.94 18.11
N VAL A 139 -18.17 6.63 17.83
CA VAL A 139 -18.58 6.01 16.57
C VAL A 139 -18.32 6.92 15.36
N MET A 140 -18.69 8.19 15.46
CA MET A 140 -18.53 9.16 14.37
C MET A 140 -17.05 9.46 14.11
N SER A 141 -16.27 9.58 15.18
CA SER A 141 -14.82 9.80 15.10
C SER A 141 -14.10 8.67 14.38
N VAL A 142 -14.46 7.40 14.65
CA VAL A 142 -13.89 6.24 13.96
C VAL A 142 -14.19 6.26 12.47
N ILE A 143 -15.44 6.52 12.08
CA ILE A 143 -15.84 6.60 10.67
C ILE A 143 -15.11 7.75 9.96
N TRP A 144 -15.01 8.91 10.62
CA TRP A 144 -14.35 10.10 10.08
C TRP A 144 -12.85 9.87 9.85
N ILE A 145 -12.13 9.39 10.88
CA ILE A 145 -10.71 9.04 10.80
C ILE A 145 -10.47 8.03 9.66
N THR A 146 -11.29 6.97 9.61
CA THR A 146 -11.16 5.90 8.62
C THR A 146 -11.31 6.44 7.20
N THR A 147 -12.30 7.32 6.99
CA THR A 147 -12.58 7.91 5.69
C THR A 147 -11.44 8.84 5.27
N LEU A 148 -10.97 9.71 6.16
CA LEU A 148 -9.83 10.60 5.88
C LEU A 148 -8.56 9.82 5.57
N PHE A 149 -8.26 8.78 6.36
CA PHE A 149 -7.11 7.92 6.11
C PHE A 149 -7.20 7.25 4.74
N THR A 150 -8.35 6.67 4.41
CA THR A 150 -8.55 5.95 3.14
C THR A 150 -8.41 6.90 1.94
N LEU A 151 -9.00 8.09 2.00
CA LEU A 151 -8.90 9.09 0.93
C LEU A 151 -7.46 9.63 0.78
N ASN A 152 -6.78 9.89 1.89
CA ASN A 152 -5.37 10.30 1.88
C ASN A 152 -4.46 9.20 1.29
N ASN A 153 -4.73 7.94 1.63
CA ASN A 153 -4.03 6.78 1.07
C ASN A 153 -4.28 6.66 -0.44
N LEU A 154 -5.52 6.86 -0.89
CA LEU A 154 -5.90 6.86 -2.30
C LEU A 154 -5.15 7.92 -3.10
N LEU A 155 -5.02 9.12 -2.53
CA LEU A 155 -4.24 10.18 -3.15
C LEU A 155 -2.76 9.79 -3.28
N ALA A 156 -2.14 9.27 -2.21
CA ALA A 156 -0.76 8.81 -2.25
C ALA A 156 -0.53 7.72 -3.31
N PHE A 157 -1.40 6.69 -3.35
CA PHE A 157 -1.29 5.58 -4.30
C PHE A 157 -1.50 6.06 -5.75
N THR A 158 -2.40 7.02 -5.96
CA THR A 158 -2.63 7.64 -7.28
C THR A 158 -1.39 8.40 -7.75
N ILE A 159 -0.72 9.15 -6.86
CA ILE A 159 0.52 9.86 -7.17
C ILE A 159 1.63 8.87 -7.53
N TRP A 160 1.80 7.80 -6.76
CA TRP A 160 2.80 6.77 -7.05
C TRP A 160 2.52 6.03 -8.35
N THR A 161 1.25 5.74 -8.65
CA THR A 161 0.84 5.17 -9.94
C THR A 161 1.19 6.12 -11.09
N ALA A 162 0.87 7.40 -10.95
CA ALA A 162 1.19 8.42 -11.96
C ALA A 162 2.71 8.60 -12.14
N ALA A 163 3.48 8.56 -11.05
CA ALA A 163 4.94 8.59 -11.09
C ALA A 163 5.49 7.39 -11.88
N GLY A 164 4.98 6.19 -11.62
CA GLY A 164 5.31 4.99 -12.38
C GLY A 164 5.03 5.12 -13.88
N VAL A 165 3.85 5.62 -14.24
CA VAL A 165 3.47 5.89 -15.65
C VAL A 165 4.43 6.89 -16.29
N ARG A 166 4.76 7.99 -15.60
CA ARG A 166 5.67 9.03 -16.11
C ARG A 166 7.09 8.50 -16.29
N LEU A 167 7.59 7.73 -15.32
CA LEU A 167 8.90 7.06 -15.41
C LEU A 167 8.94 6.14 -16.64
N ALA A 168 7.94 5.27 -16.81
CA ALA A 168 7.88 4.37 -17.96
C ALA A 168 7.86 5.12 -19.31
N ARG A 169 7.14 6.25 -19.41
CA ARG A 169 7.11 7.08 -20.63
C ARG A 169 8.45 7.78 -20.90
N ALA A 170 9.16 8.21 -19.86
CA ALA A 170 10.49 8.80 -20.01
C ALA A 170 11.53 7.77 -20.50
N PHE A 171 11.31 6.49 -20.17
CA PHE A 171 12.17 5.37 -20.54
C PHE A 171 11.57 4.59 -21.74
N GLY A 172 11.47 5.25 -22.89
CA GLY A 172 10.80 4.72 -24.09
C GLY A 172 11.54 3.61 -24.85
N ARG A 173 12.79 3.29 -24.49
CA ARG A 173 13.56 2.19 -25.12
C ARG A 173 13.34 0.90 -24.34
N GLU A 174 13.22 -0.24 -25.02
CA GLU A 174 13.03 -1.54 -24.36
C GLU A 174 14.10 -1.85 -23.30
N ASP A 175 15.36 -1.50 -23.54
CA ASP A 175 16.45 -1.63 -22.57
C ASP A 175 16.20 -0.84 -21.28
N GLN A 176 15.62 0.35 -21.40
CA GLN A 176 15.34 1.21 -20.26
C GLN A 176 14.12 0.72 -19.49
N ALA A 177 13.09 0.23 -20.19
CA ALA A 177 11.94 -0.43 -19.57
C ALA A 177 12.37 -1.70 -18.79
N ARG A 178 13.32 -2.47 -19.32
CA ARG A 178 13.93 -3.62 -18.63
C ARG A 178 14.64 -3.20 -17.34
N ARG A 179 15.48 -2.16 -17.40
CA ARG A 179 16.17 -1.60 -16.21
C ARG A 179 15.19 -1.06 -15.18
N LEU A 180 14.12 -0.41 -15.61
CA LEU A 180 13.07 0.10 -14.75
C LEU A 180 12.33 -1.04 -14.02
N ASN A 181 11.96 -2.11 -14.74
CA ASN A 181 11.38 -3.31 -14.14
C ASN A 181 12.33 -3.96 -13.13
N ALA A 182 13.62 -4.06 -13.45
CA ALA A 182 14.61 -4.57 -12.50
C ALA A 182 14.71 -3.68 -11.25
N GLY A 183 14.69 -2.34 -11.41
CA GLY A 183 14.67 -1.39 -10.30
C GLY A 183 13.45 -1.56 -9.38
N PHE A 184 12.24 -1.68 -9.94
CA PHE A 184 11.04 -1.98 -9.15
C PHE A 184 11.14 -3.33 -8.44
N GLY A 185 11.64 -4.36 -9.13
CA GLY A 185 11.85 -5.68 -8.55
C GLY A 185 12.81 -5.66 -7.36
N LEU A 186 13.96 -4.98 -7.50
CA LEU A 186 14.93 -4.81 -6.42
C LEU A 186 14.37 -3.99 -5.26
N ALA A 187 13.62 -2.92 -5.55
CA ALA A 187 12.99 -2.10 -4.52
C ALA A 187 11.95 -2.89 -3.72
N LEU A 188 11.11 -3.70 -4.39
CA LEU A 188 10.15 -4.58 -3.73
C LEU A 188 10.83 -5.68 -2.91
N ALA A 189 11.92 -6.27 -3.42
CA ALA A 189 12.70 -7.26 -2.67
C ALA A 189 13.34 -6.63 -1.43
N GLY A 190 13.91 -5.42 -1.55
CA GLY A 190 14.43 -4.66 -0.41
C GLY A 190 13.35 -4.33 0.61
N ALA A 191 12.15 -3.95 0.16
CA ALA A 191 11.01 -3.69 1.04
C ALA A 191 10.53 -4.97 1.75
N ALA A 192 10.56 -6.13 1.08
CA ALA A 192 10.25 -7.42 1.69
C ALA A 192 11.28 -7.82 2.75
N LEU A 193 12.57 -7.61 2.48
CA LEU A 193 13.65 -7.87 3.44
C LEU A 193 13.56 -6.95 4.65
N TRP A 194 13.34 -5.65 4.45
CA TRP A 194 13.11 -4.71 5.55
C TRP A 194 11.93 -5.18 6.42
N LEU A 195 10.85 -5.61 5.79
CA LEU A 195 9.68 -6.14 6.46
C LEU A 195 9.94 -7.45 7.21
N MET A 196 10.96 -8.25 6.86
CA MET A 196 11.37 -9.43 7.63
C MET A 196 12.28 -9.08 8.82
N LEU A 197 13.04 -7.99 8.72
CA LEU A 197 14.05 -7.60 9.71
C LEU A 197 13.48 -6.81 10.91
N GLY A 198 12.26 -6.28 10.78
CA GLY A 198 11.58 -5.52 11.84
C GLY A 198 11.83 -4.03 11.73
#